data_AF-A0A3L6LBE4-F1
#
_entry.id   AF-A0A3L6LBE4-F1
#
_cell.length_a   1.000
_cell.length_b   1.000
_cell.length_c   1.000
_cell.angle_alpha   90.00
_cell.angle_beta   90.00
_cell.angle_gamma   90.00
#
_symmetry.space_group_name_H-M   'P 1'
#
loop_
_entity.id
_entity.type
_entity.pdbx_description
1 polymer ?
#
loop_
_entity_poly.entity_id
_entity_poly.type
_entity_poly.pdbx_seq_one_letter_code
_entity_poly.pdbx_strand_id
1 'polypeptide(L)'
;MFRHGFDGGYVWLGDSRWQRRPGAMGTEGQKRIYPGHRMAGQTGAAAETYQGVPVWRIDYKNSLIYLPTLLDADVGTYVRFSDTINTKGLTLWNEHRGLPAFPTFIPPEDEDLSKLATDECQLKSPPLYMYFRDEFPATQLVSQADVEDAKSAKPATAPPKKKVYDMKKYYEARKKYRQSMQKARKYKLMGLRTKAHEKQEEARRAKILKYKRMK
;
A
#
# COMPACT_ATOMS: atom_id res chain seq x y z
N MET A 1 2.24 -20.60 -17.43
CA MET A 1 2.40 -19.22 -16.92
C MET A 1 1.92 -19.18 -15.47
N PHE A 2 0.62 -19.09 -15.17
CA PHE A 2 0.09 -18.90 -13.81
C PHE A 2 0.60 -19.89 -12.73
N ARG A 3 0.38 -21.20 -12.90
CA ARG A 3 0.70 -22.23 -11.88
C ARG A 3 2.18 -22.33 -11.47
N HIS A 4 3.11 -22.03 -12.38
CA HIS A 4 4.54 -22.29 -12.19
C HIS A 4 5.44 -21.08 -12.52
N GLY A 5 4.84 -19.93 -12.82
CA GLY A 5 5.57 -18.70 -13.14
C GLY A 5 6.33 -18.71 -14.48
N PHE A 6 5.99 -19.57 -15.44
CA PHE A 6 6.65 -19.55 -16.76
C PHE A 6 6.40 -18.22 -17.51
N ASP A 7 7.47 -17.65 -18.07
CA ASP A 7 7.46 -16.35 -18.76
C ASP A 7 6.80 -16.41 -20.15
N GLY A 8 6.85 -17.58 -20.80
CA GLY A 8 6.25 -17.78 -22.12
C GLY A 8 7.11 -17.18 -23.23
N GLY A 9 6.46 -16.72 -24.29
CA GLY A 9 7.14 -16.25 -25.49
C GLY A 9 6.96 -14.79 -25.82
N TYR A 10 7.97 -14.20 -26.47
CA TYR A 10 7.92 -12.83 -27.01
C TYR A 10 6.74 -12.65 -27.97
N VAL A 11 5.99 -11.58 -27.75
CA VAL A 11 4.77 -11.30 -28.51
C VAL A 11 5.07 -10.47 -29.77
N TRP A 12 6.13 -9.67 -29.76
CA TRP A 12 6.38 -8.65 -30.79
C TRP A 12 7.35 -9.06 -31.91
N LEU A 13 8.02 -10.21 -31.81
CA LEU A 13 9.07 -10.64 -32.74
C LEU A 13 8.57 -11.49 -33.94
N GLY A 14 7.31 -11.32 -34.35
CA GLY A 14 6.76 -12.02 -35.54
C GLY A 14 6.41 -13.49 -35.30
N ASP A 15 6.12 -13.81 -34.06
CA ASP A 15 6.25 -15.15 -33.53
C ASP A 15 4.84 -15.77 -33.37
N SER A 16 4.60 -16.94 -33.94
CA SER A 16 3.22 -17.29 -34.38
C SER A 16 2.34 -18.01 -33.36
N ARG A 17 2.89 -18.86 -32.47
CA ARG A 17 2.04 -19.73 -31.59
C ARG A 17 2.66 -20.22 -30.27
N TRP A 18 3.61 -19.50 -29.68
CA TRP A 18 4.35 -19.95 -28.48
C TRP A 18 4.29 -19.00 -27.29
N GLN A 19 3.51 -17.92 -27.37
CA GLN A 19 3.44 -16.86 -26.35
C GLN A 19 3.10 -17.39 -24.95
N ARG A 20 2.32 -18.49 -24.84
CA ARG A 20 1.93 -19.11 -23.56
C ARG A 20 2.50 -20.51 -23.33
N ARG A 21 3.40 -20.99 -24.20
CA ARG A 21 3.95 -22.35 -24.14
C ARG A 21 5.08 -22.44 -23.09
N PRO A 22 5.29 -23.61 -22.47
CA PRO A 22 6.33 -23.79 -21.46
C PRO A 22 7.76 -23.89 -22.05
N GLY A 23 7.90 -24.09 -23.36
CA GLY A 23 9.21 -24.27 -24.01
C GLY A 23 9.66 -25.73 -24.05
N ALA A 24 10.97 -25.96 -24.05
CA ALA A 24 11.57 -27.29 -24.09
C ALA A 24 11.45 -28.01 -22.73
N MET A 25 11.14 -29.31 -22.75
CA MET A 25 10.80 -30.10 -21.56
C MET A 25 11.87 -31.14 -21.16
N GLY A 26 12.97 -31.22 -21.91
CA GLY A 26 14.03 -32.20 -21.69
C GLY A 26 15.28 -31.91 -22.52
N THR A 27 16.34 -32.66 -22.24
CA THR A 27 17.66 -32.55 -22.90
C THR A 27 17.98 -33.81 -23.72
N GLU A 28 19.00 -33.74 -24.57
CA GLU A 28 19.50 -34.94 -25.26
C GLU A 28 19.98 -36.00 -24.26
N GLY A 29 19.78 -37.27 -24.61
CA GLY A 29 20.02 -38.42 -23.70
C GLY A 29 18.86 -38.70 -22.73
N GLN A 30 18.02 -37.71 -22.42
CA GLN A 30 16.82 -37.92 -21.61
C GLN A 30 15.71 -38.57 -22.44
N LYS A 31 15.49 -39.87 -22.25
CA LYS A 31 14.52 -40.67 -23.03
C LYS A 31 13.06 -40.55 -22.56
N ARG A 32 12.79 -39.86 -21.45
CA ARG A 32 11.45 -39.64 -20.89
C ARG A 32 11.40 -38.35 -20.07
N ILE A 33 10.21 -37.77 -19.89
CA ILE A 33 10.02 -36.66 -18.95
C ILE A 33 10.16 -37.20 -17.52
N TYR A 34 10.94 -36.51 -16.68
CA TYR A 34 11.11 -36.92 -15.28
C TYR A 34 9.86 -36.62 -14.44
N PRO A 35 9.55 -37.43 -13.40
CA PRO A 35 8.45 -37.15 -12.48
C PRO A 35 8.70 -35.84 -11.72
N GLY A 36 7.63 -35.11 -11.40
CA GLY A 36 7.74 -33.79 -10.76
C GLY A 36 8.06 -32.64 -11.72
N HIS A 37 8.10 -32.89 -13.04
CA HIS A 37 8.27 -31.84 -14.02
C HIS A 37 7.07 -30.87 -14.03
N ARG A 38 7.37 -29.56 -13.97
CA ARG A 38 6.36 -28.49 -13.88
C ARG A 38 5.59 -28.36 -15.20
N MET A 39 4.30 -28.68 -15.18
CA MET A 39 3.43 -28.69 -16.37
C MET A 39 2.10 -27.98 -16.09
N ALA A 40 1.33 -27.72 -17.15
CA ALA A 40 -0.05 -27.26 -17.00
C ALA A 40 -0.90 -28.28 -16.22
N GLY A 41 -1.90 -27.81 -15.49
CA GLY A 41 -2.76 -28.65 -14.67
C GLY A 41 -3.64 -27.82 -13.73
N GLN A 42 -4.43 -28.51 -12.91
CA GLN A 42 -5.24 -27.89 -11.87
C GLN A 42 -4.34 -27.21 -10.82
N THR A 43 -4.80 -26.07 -10.32
CA THR A 43 -4.15 -25.25 -9.29
C THR A 43 -5.21 -24.75 -8.32
N GLY A 44 -4.85 -24.59 -7.05
CA GLY A 44 -5.79 -24.23 -5.98
C GLY A 44 -6.48 -25.45 -5.36
N ALA A 45 -7.43 -25.22 -4.44
CA ALA A 45 -8.18 -26.26 -3.71
C ALA A 45 -7.29 -27.38 -3.13
N ALA A 46 -6.11 -27.00 -2.62
CA ALA A 46 -5.18 -27.90 -1.96
C ALA A 46 -5.21 -27.66 -0.44
N ALA A 47 -4.93 -28.69 0.35
CA ALA A 47 -4.72 -28.53 1.78
C ALA A 47 -3.33 -27.90 2.01
N GLU A 48 -3.32 -26.63 2.40
CA GLU A 48 -2.11 -25.89 2.76
C GLU A 48 -2.02 -25.72 4.28
N THR A 49 -0.79 -25.77 4.82
CA THR A 49 -0.52 -25.64 6.26
C THR A 49 0.45 -24.50 6.50
N TYR A 50 0.04 -23.51 7.28
CA TYR A 50 0.86 -22.37 7.67
C TYR A 50 1.48 -22.69 9.03
N GLN A 51 2.77 -22.98 9.05
CA GLN A 51 3.46 -23.46 10.26
C GLN A 51 3.92 -22.28 11.13
N GLY A 52 3.70 -22.35 12.45
CA GLY A 52 4.29 -21.43 13.41
C GLY A 52 3.78 -19.98 13.33
N VAL A 53 2.53 -19.79 12.88
CA VAL A 53 1.91 -18.45 12.85
C VAL A 53 1.62 -17.99 14.29
N PRO A 54 2.11 -16.82 14.73
CA PRO A 54 1.86 -16.32 16.07
C PRO A 54 0.41 -15.87 16.24
N VAL A 55 -0.14 -16.04 17.45
CA VAL A 55 -1.45 -15.49 17.82
C VAL A 55 -1.28 -14.02 18.22
N TRP A 56 -2.12 -13.15 17.67
CA TRP A 56 -2.09 -11.71 17.94
C TRP A 56 -3.07 -11.29 19.04
N ARG A 57 -4.30 -11.79 18.95
CA ARG A 57 -5.37 -11.47 19.90
C ARG A 57 -6.38 -12.61 19.96
N ILE A 58 -6.91 -12.85 21.15
CA ILE A 58 -8.01 -13.79 21.39
C ILE A 58 -9.18 -13.00 21.99
N ASP A 59 -10.37 -13.21 21.43
CA ASP A 59 -11.63 -12.73 21.99
C ASP A 59 -12.46 -13.95 22.35
N TYR A 60 -12.46 -14.30 23.63
CA TYR A 60 -13.10 -15.53 24.10
C TYR A 60 -14.62 -15.37 24.27
N LYS A 61 -15.12 -14.13 24.40
CA LYS A 61 -16.56 -13.86 24.45
C LYS A 61 -17.23 -14.17 23.10
N ASN A 62 -16.58 -13.78 22.00
CA ASN A 62 -17.06 -14.07 20.65
C ASN A 62 -16.44 -15.32 20.03
N SER A 63 -15.56 -16.03 20.75
CA SER A 63 -14.83 -17.20 20.26
C SER A 63 -14.05 -16.92 18.96
N LEU A 64 -13.39 -15.76 18.90
CA LEU A 64 -12.60 -15.31 17.74
C LEU A 64 -11.10 -15.33 18.06
N ILE A 65 -10.32 -15.78 17.10
CA ILE A 65 -8.85 -15.79 17.16
C ILE A 65 -8.33 -14.94 16.00
N TYR A 66 -7.47 -13.97 16.32
CA TYR A 66 -6.86 -13.07 15.35
C TYR A 66 -5.41 -13.45 15.12
N LEU A 67 -5.05 -13.66 13.86
CA LEU A 67 -3.70 -13.95 13.42
C LEU A 67 -3.18 -12.78 12.58
N PRO A 68 -1.90 -12.39 12.73
CA PRO A 68 -1.30 -11.29 11.98
C PRO A 68 -0.83 -11.78 10.60
N THR A 69 -1.62 -12.60 9.91
CA THR A 69 -1.34 -13.11 8.56
C THR A 69 -2.61 -13.10 7.71
N LEU A 70 -2.42 -13.01 6.40
CA LEU A 70 -3.47 -13.25 5.43
C LEU A 70 -3.39 -14.71 4.97
N LEU A 71 -4.53 -15.31 4.68
CA LEU A 71 -4.65 -16.66 4.13
C LEU A 71 -5.15 -16.56 2.68
N ASP A 72 -4.58 -17.36 1.78
CA ASP A 72 -5.11 -17.53 0.42
C ASP A 72 -6.27 -18.54 0.42
N ALA A 73 -7.34 -18.19 1.12
CA ALA A 73 -8.51 -19.03 1.31
C ALA A 73 -9.78 -18.19 1.34
N ASP A 74 -10.90 -18.79 0.93
CA ASP A 74 -12.19 -18.14 0.97
C ASP A 74 -12.71 -17.99 2.41
N VAL A 75 -13.50 -16.94 2.64
CA VAL A 75 -14.21 -16.73 3.91
C VAL A 75 -15.26 -17.83 4.10
N GLY A 76 -15.25 -18.49 5.26
CA GLY A 76 -16.14 -19.62 5.58
C GLY A 76 -15.50 -21.00 5.42
N THR A 77 -14.23 -21.07 5.02
CA THR A 77 -13.44 -22.31 5.03
C THR A 77 -13.22 -22.80 6.46
N TYR A 78 -13.36 -24.12 6.69
CA TYR A 78 -13.04 -24.73 7.97
C TYR A 78 -11.54 -24.90 8.13
N VAL A 79 -10.97 -24.18 9.08
CA VAL A 79 -9.53 -24.21 9.39
C VAL A 79 -9.27 -25.11 10.59
N ARG A 80 -8.21 -25.92 10.50
CA ARG A 80 -7.71 -26.71 11.63
C ARG A 80 -6.58 -25.96 12.32
N PHE A 81 -6.79 -25.64 13.59
CA PHE A 81 -5.73 -25.13 14.46
C PHE A 81 -5.01 -26.28 15.15
N SER A 82 -3.68 -26.23 15.15
CA SER A 82 -2.83 -27.15 15.91
C SER A 82 -1.73 -26.34 16.57
N ASP A 83 -1.38 -26.75 17.77
CA ASP A 83 -0.27 -26.15 18.47
C ASP A 83 1.07 -26.53 17.80
N THR A 84 2.02 -25.59 17.80
CA THR A 84 3.34 -25.81 17.20
C THR A 84 4.30 -26.36 18.25
N ILE A 85 4.85 -27.55 18.02
CA ILE A 85 5.69 -28.25 19.00
C ILE A 85 7.00 -27.51 19.33
N ASN A 86 7.67 -26.95 18.32
CA ASN A 86 8.96 -26.31 18.48
C ASN A 86 9.16 -25.18 17.47
N THR A 87 10.05 -24.25 17.81
CA THR A 87 10.49 -23.19 16.91
C THR A 87 11.95 -22.86 17.21
N LYS A 88 12.77 -22.72 16.17
CA LYS A 88 14.19 -22.39 16.28
C LYS A 88 14.95 -23.27 17.31
N GLY A 89 14.64 -24.58 17.34
CA GLY A 89 15.26 -25.56 18.25
C GLY A 89 14.78 -25.52 19.70
N LEU A 90 13.81 -24.66 20.03
CA LEU A 90 13.21 -24.54 21.37
C LEU A 90 11.77 -25.05 21.35
N THR A 91 11.34 -25.66 22.45
CA THR A 91 9.94 -26.06 22.65
C THR A 91 9.06 -24.84 22.87
N LEU A 92 7.82 -24.87 22.36
CA LEU A 92 6.87 -23.77 22.56
C LEU A 92 6.47 -23.63 24.04
N TRP A 93 6.05 -24.74 24.65
CA TRP A 93 5.70 -24.80 26.07
C TRP A 93 6.93 -25.15 26.92
N ASN A 94 7.33 -24.21 27.76
CA ASN A 94 8.42 -24.36 28.73
C ASN A 94 8.28 -23.32 29.84
N GLU A 95 9.01 -23.49 30.93
CA GLU A 95 8.96 -22.58 32.09
C GLU A 95 9.29 -21.11 31.76
N HIS A 96 10.11 -20.88 30.71
CA HIS A 96 10.51 -19.52 30.33
C HIS A 96 9.42 -18.75 29.58
N ARG A 97 8.54 -19.44 28.84
CA ARG A 97 7.48 -18.83 28.03
C ARG A 97 6.10 -18.98 28.67
N GLY A 98 5.91 -20.04 29.44
CA GLY A 98 4.63 -20.45 30.03
C GLY A 98 4.24 -21.87 29.63
N LEU A 99 3.30 -22.41 30.40
CA LEU A 99 2.70 -23.72 30.18
C LEU A 99 1.25 -23.56 29.68
N PRO A 100 0.74 -24.49 28.87
CA PRO A 100 -0.64 -24.45 28.41
C PRO A 100 -1.60 -24.94 29.50
N ALA A 101 -2.88 -24.58 29.37
CA ALA A 101 -3.95 -25.21 30.14
C ALA A 101 -4.18 -26.64 29.61
N PHE A 102 -3.40 -27.59 30.13
CA PHE A 102 -3.46 -28.99 29.72
C PHE A 102 -4.53 -29.77 30.52
N PRO A 103 -5.36 -30.63 29.90
CA PRO A 103 -5.44 -30.95 28.46
C PRO A 103 -6.15 -29.89 27.61
N THR A 104 -7.05 -29.13 28.21
CA THR A 104 -7.77 -28.00 27.60
C THR A 104 -8.16 -26.98 28.66
N PHE A 105 -8.52 -25.77 28.25
CA PHE A 105 -8.98 -24.72 29.15
C PHE A 105 -10.37 -25.06 29.71
N ILE A 106 -10.49 -25.04 31.04
CA ILE A 106 -11.76 -25.21 31.76
C ILE A 106 -12.14 -23.85 32.36
N PRO A 107 -13.27 -23.24 31.97
CA PRO A 107 -13.69 -21.97 32.53
C PRO A 107 -14.08 -22.13 34.01
N PRO A 108 -13.81 -21.13 34.86
CA PRO A 108 -14.25 -21.16 36.25
C PRO A 108 -15.78 -21.02 36.35
N GLU A 109 -16.38 -21.64 37.36
CA GLU A 109 -17.85 -21.67 37.53
C GLU A 109 -18.45 -20.28 37.81
N ASP A 110 -17.68 -19.39 38.45
CA ASP A 110 -18.13 -18.04 38.80
C ASP A 110 -18.18 -17.07 37.61
N GLU A 111 -17.41 -17.34 36.54
CA GLU A 111 -17.32 -16.46 35.37
C GLU A 111 -18.44 -16.74 34.37
N ASP A 112 -19.43 -15.86 34.35
CA ASP A 112 -20.52 -15.91 33.37
C ASP A 112 -20.24 -14.94 32.21
N LEU A 113 -19.84 -15.49 31.07
CA LEU A 113 -19.54 -14.73 29.85
C LEU A 113 -20.68 -13.79 29.45
N SER A 114 -21.94 -14.14 29.72
CA SER A 114 -23.10 -13.34 29.32
C SER A 114 -23.10 -11.94 29.96
N LYS A 115 -22.52 -11.81 31.16
CA LYS A 115 -22.49 -10.57 31.95
C LYS A 115 -21.31 -9.65 31.61
N LEU A 116 -20.26 -10.19 30.99
CA LEU A 116 -19.05 -9.45 30.65
C LEU A 116 -19.19 -8.68 29.33
N ALA A 117 -18.58 -7.50 29.26
CA ALA A 117 -18.50 -6.74 28.02
C ALA A 117 -17.46 -7.37 27.06
N THR A 118 -17.63 -7.16 25.75
CA THR A 118 -16.69 -7.68 24.75
C THR A 118 -15.27 -7.16 24.93
N ASP A 119 -15.09 -5.94 25.43
CA ASP A 119 -13.77 -5.33 25.61
C ASP A 119 -13.00 -5.90 26.81
N GLU A 120 -13.71 -6.41 27.81
CA GLU A 120 -13.12 -7.04 29.00
C GLU A 120 -12.59 -8.44 28.67
N CYS A 121 -13.22 -9.12 27.70
CA CYS A 121 -12.88 -10.49 27.32
C CYS A 121 -11.82 -10.60 26.19
N GLN A 122 -10.93 -9.61 26.07
CA GLN A 122 -9.91 -9.56 25.02
C GLN A 122 -8.51 -9.75 25.58
N LEU A 123 -7.83 -10.81 25.12
CA LEU A 123 -6.44 -11.08 25.43
C LEU A 123 -5.57 -10.64 24.26
N LYS A 124 -4.69 -9.66 24.50
CA LYS A 124 -3.72 -9.18 23.50
C LYS A 124 -2.36 -9.81 23.73
N SER A 125 -1.75 -10.28 22.64
CA SER A 125 -0.40 -10.84 22.65
C SER A 125 0.64 -9.76 22.95
N PRO A 126 1.78 -10.09 23.59
CA PRO A 126 2.93 -9.20 23.64
C PRO A 126 3.42 -8.83 22.23
N PRO A 127 4.20 -7.73 22.10
CA PRO A 127 4.69 -7.30 20.79
C PRO A 127 5.56 -8.38 20.14
N LEU A 128 5.24 -8.73 18.88
CA LEU A 128 5.97 -9.74 18.10
C LEU A 128 7.32 -9.23 17.58
N TYR A 129 7.43 -7.91 17.41
CA TYR A 129 8.66 -7.25 16.98
C TYR A 129 9.24 -6.43 18.13
N MET A 130 10.57 -6.40 18.22
CA MET A 130 11.28 -5.73 19.30
C MET A 130 11.33 -4.20 19.15
N TYR A 131 11.33 -3.71 17.91
CA TYR A 131 11.44 -2.29 17.58
C TYR A 131 10.43 -1.93 16.50
N PHE A 132 10.21 -0.63 16.31
CA PHE A 132 9.30 -0.11 15.30
C PHE A 132 9.85 -0.37 13.90
N ARG A 133 9.11 -1.13 13.08
CA ARG A 133 9.64 -1.69 11.82
C ARG A 133 9.95 -0.68 10.73
N ASP A 134 9.36 0.52 10.79
CA ASP A 134 9.67 1.59 9.84
C ASP A 134 11.05 2.23 10.13
N GLU A 135 11.59 2.01 11.33
CA GLU A 135 12.90 2.50 11.77
C GLU A 135 13.90 1.35 12.00
N PHE A 136 15.17 1.70 12.20
CA PHE A 136 16.21 0.76 12.60
C PHE A 136 16.26 0.58 14.13
N PRO A 137 16.79 -0.54 14.63
CA PRO A 137 17.02 -0.69 16.07
C PRO A 137 17.99 0.38 16.58
N ALA A 138 17.90 0.71 17.87
CA ALA A 138 18.75 1.64 18.60
C ALA A 138 20.24 1.59 18.23
N THR A 139 20.79 0.38 18.08
CA THR A 139 22.21 0.14 17.78
C THR A 139 22.64 0.60 16.38
N GLN A 140 21.69 0.75 15.46
CA GLN A 140 21.92 1.14 14.06
C GLN A 140 21.34 2.53 13.75
N LEU A 141 20.51 3.07 14.66
CA LEU A 141 19.82 4.34 14.45
C LEU A 141 20.77 5.51 14.74
N VAL A 142 20.72 6.53 13.88
CA VAL A 142 21.62 7.70 13.98
C VAL A 142 21.40 8.49 15.27
N SER A 143 20.15 8.61 15.69
CA SER A 143 19.76 9.23 16.95
C SER A 143 18.43 8.62 17.40
N GLN A 144 18.34 8.23 18.66
CA GLN A 144 17.12 7.76 19.28
C GLN A 144 16.62 8.83 20.24
N ALA A 145 15.33 9.12 20.19
CA ALA A 145 14.68 9.93 21.21
C ALA A 145 14.00 8.98 22.19
N ASP A 146 14.53 8.89 23.41
CA ASP A 146 13.91 8.07 24.43
C ASP A 146 12.77 8.80 25.13
N VAL A 147 11.88 8.03 25.75
CA VAL A 147 10.73 8.58 26.49
C VAL A 147 11.20 9.54 27.60
N GLU A 148 12.36 9.30 28.19
CA GLU A 148 12.94 10.17 29.21
C GLU A 148 13.51 11.48 28.62
N ASP A 149 14.01 11.45 27.38
CA ASP A 149 14.38 12.66 26.63
C ASP A 149 13.15 13.48 26.26
N ALA A 150 12.05 12.81 25.86
CA ALA A 150 10.78 13.47 25.57
C ALA A 150 10.13 14.09 26.81
N LYS A 151 10.28 13.48 28.00
CA LYS A 151 9.80 14.02 29.28
C LYS A 151 10.68 15.17 29.79
N SER A 152 12.00 15.11 29.58
CA SER A 152 12.94 16.15 30.00
C SER A 152 12.95 17.38 29.08
N ALA A 153 12.55 17.19 27.81
CA ALA A 153 12.22 18.27 26.90
C ALA A 153 10.96 19.01 27.39
N LYS A 154 11.14 19.98 28.30
CA LYS A 154 10.13 21.04 28.50
C LYS A 154 9.79 21.60 27.11
N PRO A 155 8.51 21.82 26.77
CA PRO A 155 8.15 22.45 25.51
C PRO A 155 8.69 23.88 25.49
N ALA A 156 9.94 24.06 25.04
CA ALA A 156 10.61 25.34 24.88
C ALA A 156 10.23 26.01 23.54
N THR A 157 9.09 25.62 22.96
CA THR A 157 8.47 26.35 21.87
C THR A 157 7.29 27.11 22.46
N ALA A 158 7.48 28.43 22.62
CA ALA A 158 6.37 29.35 22.78
C ALA A 158 5.30 28.99 21.73
N PRO A 159 4.00 28.95 22.09
CA PRO A 159 2.95 28.61 21.14
C PRO A 159 3.14 29.47 19.89
N PRO A 160 3.19 28.89 18.67
CA PRO A 160 3.41 29.68 17.47
C PRO A 160 2.30 30.73 17.44
N LYS A 161 2.70 32.02 17.47
CA LYS A 161 1.76 33.14 17.41
C LYS A 161 0.83 32.86 16.23
N LYS A 162 -0.45 32.59 16.51
CA LYS A 162 -1.46 32.39 15.46
C LYS A 162 -1.34 33.61 14.53
N LYS A 163 -0.86 33.40 13.31
CA LYS A 163 -0.93 34.43 12.26
C LYS A 163 -2.42 34.59 11.97
N VAL A 164 -3.06 35.52 12.65
CA VAL A 164 -4.41 35.96 12.32
C VAL A 164 -4.30 36.55 10.92
N TYR A 165 -4.74 35.76 9.93
CA TYR A 165 -4.83 36.24 8.56
C TYR A 165 -5.87 37.35 8.54
N ASP A 166 -5.45 38.58 8.28
CA ASP A 166 -6.36 39.69 8.06
C ASP A 166 -7.10 39.44 6.74
N MET A 167 -8.30 38.87 6.85
CA MET A 167 -9.14 38.49 5.73
C MET A 167 -9.47 39.71 4.85
N LYS A 168 -9.54 40.92 5.42
CA LYS A 168 -9.82 42.14 4.67
C LYS A 168 -8.67 42.44 3.71
N LYS A 169 -7.43 42.35 4.20
CA LYS A 169 -6.22 42.52 3.39
C LYS A 169 -6.11 41.46 2.29
N TYR A 170 -6.50 40.22 2.58
CA TYR A 170 -6.55 39.14 1.57
C TYR A 170 -7.57 39.43 0.47
N TYR A 171 -8.78 39.85 0.82
CA TYR A 171 -9.83 40.17 -0.16
C TYR A 171 -9.45 41.38 -1.02
N GLU A 172 -8.83 42.41 -0.45
CA GLU A 172 -8.34 43.57 -1.18
C GLU A 172 -7.22 43.21 -2.17
N ALA A 173 -6.24 42.40 -1.74
CA ALA A 173 -5.17 41.91 -2.61
C ALA A 173 -5.74 41.08 -3.77
N ARG A 174 -6.72 40.20 -3.50
CA ARG A 174 -7.41 39.40 -4.51
C ARG A 174 -8.24 40.25 -5.47
N LYS A 175 -8.84 41.35 -5.01
CA LYS A 175 -9.57 42.32 -5.85
C LYS A 175 -8.61 43.06 -6.78
N LYS A 176 -7.47 43.55 -6.27
CA LYS A 176 -6.42 44.20 -7.06
C LYS A 176 -5.85 43.26 -8.13
N TYR A 177 -5.58 42.01 -7.77
CA TYR A 177 -5.10 41.00 -8.72
C TYR A 177 -6.10 40.70 -9.84
N ARG A 178 -7.41 40.61 -9.51
CA ARG A 178 -8.45 40.44 -10.54
C ARG A 178 -8.53 41.64 -11.49
N GLN A 179 -8.43 42.85 -10.96
CA GLN A 179 -8.42 44.07 -11.77
C GLN A 179 -7.19 44.16 -12.68
N SER A 180 -6.00 43.77 -12.20
CA SER A 180 -4.79 43.75 -13.03
C SER A 180 -4.89 42.72 -14.16
N MET A 181 -5.43 41.54 -13.88
CA MET A 181 -5.65 40.49 -14.89
C MET A 181 -6.69 40.89 -15.93
N GLN A 182 -7.78 41.56 -15.53
CA GLN A 182 -8.76 42.10 -16.48
C GLN A 182 -8.16 43.21 -17.36
N LYS A 183 -7.36 44.11 -16.77
CA LYS A 183 -6.63 45.14 -17.51
C LYS A 183 -5.70 44.50 -18.53
N ALA A 184 -4.87 43.54 -18.13
CA ALA A 184 -3.95 42.82 -19.01
C ALA A 184 -4.68 42.11 -20.17
N ARG A 185 -5.82 41.44 -19.89
CA ARG A 185 -6.65 40.82 -20.93
C ARG A 185 -7.21 41.84 -21.92
N LYS A 186 -7.69 43.00 -21.45
CA LYS A 186 -8.17 44.08 -22.31
C LYS A 186 -7.06 44.62 -23.21
N TYR A 187 -5.86 44.89 -22.68
CA TYR A 187 -4.72 45.33 -23.49
C TYR A 187 -4.30 44.29 -24.53
N LYS A 188 -4.29 43.00 -24.17
CA LYS A 188 -3.97 41.91 -25.11
C LYS A 188 -4.99 41.80 -26.24
N LEU A 189 -6.28 41.99 -25.94
CA LEU A 189 -7.36 41.98 -26.94
C LEU A 189 -7.28 43.21 -27.87
N MET A 190 -6.96 44.38 -27.34
CA MET A 190 -6.77 45.60 -28.13
C MET A 190 -5.58 45.48 -29.08
N GLY A 191 -4.45 44.93 -28.63
CA GLY A 191 -3.29 44.67 -29.49
C GLY A 191 -3.52 43.60 -30.57
N LEU A 192 -4.46 42.68 -30.35
CA LEU A 192 -4.89 41.71 -31.37
C LEU A 192 -5.75 42.37 -32.45
N ARG A 193 -6.59 43.34 -32.06
CA ARG A 193 -7.42 44.12 -32.99
C ARG A 193 -6.59 45.03 -33.89
N THR A 194 -5.56 45.69 -33.36
CA THR A 194 -4.67 46.54 -34.17
C THR A 194 -3.90 45.73 -35.21
N LYS A 195 -3.31 44.59 -34.82
CA LYS A 195 -2.61 43.69 -35.74
C LYS A 195 -3.53 43.11 -36.82
N ALA A 196 -4.78 42.81 -36.48
CA ALA A 196 -5.76 42.33 -37.45
C ALA A 196 -6.13 43.42 -38.47
N HIS A 197 -6.27 44.68 -38.02
CA HIS A 197 -6.54 45.82 -38.90
C HIS A 197 -5.36 46.13 -39.84
N GLU A 198 -4.12 46.13 -39.32
CA GLU A 198 -2.90 46.29 -40.13
C GLU A 198 -2.80 45.22 -41.21
N LYS A 199 -3.05 43.95 -40.87
CA LYS A 199 -3.03 42.84 -41.83
C LYS A 199 -4.14 42.96 -42.90
N GLN A 200 -5.29 43.52 -42.55
CA GLN A 200 -6.36 43.80 -43.51
C GLN A 200 -5.99 44.95 -44.45
N GLU A 201 -5.32 45.99 -43.95
CA GLU A 201 -4.79 47.07 -44.79
C GLU A 201 -3.70 46.58 -45.75
N GLU A 202 -2.76 45.78 -45.28
CA GLU A 202 -1.72 45.17 -46.11
C GLU A 202 -2.33 44.30 -47.21
N ALA A 203 -3.33 43.49 -46.89
CA ALA A 203 -4.05 42.68 -47.88
C ALA A 203 -4.78 43.54 -48.92
N ARG A 204 -5.39 44.67 -48.51
CA ARG A 204 -6.00 45.64 -49.43
C ARG A 204 -4.96 46.30 -50.33
N ARG A 205 -3.83 46.75 -49.79
CA ARG A 205 -2.71 47.35 -50.55
C ARG A 205 -2.14 46.35 -51.55
N ALA A 206 -1.95 45.09 -51.14
CA ALA A 206 -1.49 44.02 -52.01
C ALA A 206 -2.49 43.74 -53.16
N LYS A 207 -3.80 43.76 -52.89
CA LYS A 207 -4.83 43.65 -53.95
C LYS A 207 -4.77 44.83 -54.93
N ILE A 208 -4.65 46.06 -54.44
CA ILE A 208 -4.53 47.27 -55.28
C ILE A 208 -3.28 47.20 -56.15
N LEU A 209 -2.13 46.80 -55.59
CA LEU A 209 -0.87 46.61 -56.34
C LEU A 209 -0.99 45.53 -57.41
N LYS A 210 -1.65 44.40 -57.08
CA LYS A 210 -1.91 43.33 -58.06
C LYS A 210 -2.79 43.82 -59.21
N TYR A 211 -3.77 44.67 -58.93
CA TYR A 211 -4.64 45.26 -59.96
C TYR A 211 -3.91 46.30 -60.82
N LYS A 212 -3.02 47.11 -60.24
CA LYS A 212 -2.17 48.06 -60.97
C LYS A 212 -1.13 47.39 -61.88
N ARG A 213 -0.73 46.16 -61.58
CA ARG A 213 0.26 45.38 -62.37
C ARG A 213 -0.39 44.62 -63.55
N MET A 214 -1.72 44.64 -63.65
CA MET A 214 -2.53 43.95 -64.67
C MET A 214 -3.15 44.90 -65.71
N LYS A 215 -2.87 46.20 -65.61
CA LYS A 215 -3.09 47.22 -66.63
C LYS A 215 -1.74 47.71 -67.12
#